data_AF-A0A0D0ACT1-F1
#
_entry.id   AF-A0A0D0ACT1-F1
#
_cell.length_a   1.000
_cell.length_b   1.000
_cell.length_c   1.000
_cell.angle_alpha   90.00
_cell.angle_beta   90.00
_cell.angle_gamma   90.00
#
_symmetry.space_group_name_H-M   'P 1'
#
loop_
_entity.id
_entity.type
_entity.pdbx_description
1 polymer ?
#
loop_
_entity_poly.entity_id
_entity_poly.type
_entity_poly.pdbx_seq_one_letter_code
_entity_poly.pdbx_strand_id
1 'polypeptide(L)' 'SLHRVDRIGQALRDRRVRRQQKYYVKQPNAVWHIDGHHKLICWGIVIHGFIDGFCCTIC' A
#
# COMPACT_ATOMS: atom_id res chain seq x y z
N SER A 1 -17.32 -5.77 21.54
CA SER A 1 -15.85 -5.51 21.48
C SER A 1 -15.20 -6.51 20.53
N LEU A 2 -14.95 -6.11 19.28
CA LEU A 2 -14.35 -6.95 18.23
C LEU A 2 -12.89 -7.35 18.53
N HIS A 3 -12.22 -6.62 19.42
CA HIS A 3 -10.83 -6.87 19.81
C HIS A 3 -10.64 -8.15 20.65
N ARG A 4 -11.70 -8.62 21.33
CA ARG A 4 -11.66 -9.81 22.21
C ARG A 4 -11.90 -11.12 21.47
N VAL A 5 -12.58 -11.07 20.33
CA VAL A 5 -13.07 -12.26 19.61
C VAL A 5 -12.00 -12.86 18.70
N ASP A 6 -11.11 -12.04 18.13
CA ASP A 6 -10.17 -12.54 17.13
C ASP A 6 -8.73 -12.04 17.35
N ARG A 7 -8.06 -12.63 18.35
CA ARG A 7 -6.63 -12.40 18.59
C ARG A 7 -5.75 -13.02 17.49
N ILE A 8 -6.22 -14.08 16.84
CA ILE A 8 -5.46 -14.83 15.83
C ILE A 8 -5.45 -14.06 14.51
N GLY A 9 -6.61 -13.64 14.03
CA GLY A 9 -6.80 -12.78 12.87
C GLY A 9 -6.10 -11.44 13.02
N GLN A 10 -6.10 -10.85 14.23
CA GLN A 10 -5.27 -9.67 14.51
C GLN A 10 -3.78 -9.97 14.39
N ALA A 11 -3.27 -11.03 15.03
CA ALA A 11 -1.86 -11.41 14.94
C ALA A 11 -1.42 -11.77 13.50
N LEU A 12 -2.30 -12.37 12.71
CA LEU A 12 -2.09 -12.68 11.29
C LEU A 12 -2.08 -11.41 10.43
N ARG A 13 -2.99 -10.46 10.69
CA ARG A 13 -3.00 -9.15 10.01
C ARG A 13 -1.77 -8.34 10.37
N ASP A 14 -1.38 -8.33 11.64
CA ASP A 14 -0.16 -7.72 12.13
C ASP A 14 1.11 -8.34 11.52
N ARG A 15 1.18 -9.66 11.40
CA ARG A 15 2.28 -10.35 10.69
C ARG A 15 2.32 -10.02 9.21
N ARG A 16 1.14 -9.86 8.57
CA ARG A 16 1.04 -9.50 7.15
C ARG A 16 1.37 -8.03 6.88
N VAL A 17 1.07 -7.14 7.83
CA VAL A 17 1.37 -5.71 7.76
C VAL A 17 2.85 -5.42 8.09
N ARG A 18 3.49 -6.18 8.99
CA ARG A 18 4.87 -5.94 9.46
C ARG A 18 6.00 -6.57 8.62
N ARG A 19 5.85 -6.63 7.29
CA ARG A 19 6.97 -6.96 6.38
C ARG A 19 7.04 -6.08 5.14
N GLN A 20 6.63 -4.81 5.24
CA GLN A 20 7.27 -3.82 4.38
C GLN A 20 8.73 -3.74 4.83
N GLN A 21 9.62 -4.45 4.13
CA GLN A 21 11.02 -4.08 4.17
C GLN A 21 11.07 -2.60 3.85
N LYS A 22 11.75 -1.79 4.68
CA LYS A 22 11.95 -0.37 4.42
C LYS A 22 12.60 -0.25 3.04
N TYR A 23 11.80 0.06 2.03
CA TYR A 23 12.29 0.29 0.69
C TYR A 23 12.87 1.69 0.72
N TYR A 24 14.19 1.80 0.63
CA TYR A 24 14.89 3.07 0.64
C TYR A 24 15.44 3.33 -0.75
N VAL A 25 14.82 4.27 -1.46
CA VAL A 25 15.33 4.76 -2.74
C VAL A 25 16.34 5.87 -2.43
N LYS A 26 17.56 5.76 -2.96
CA LYS A 26 18.68 6.65 -2.59
C LYS A 26 18.52 8.10 -3.07
N GLN A 27 17.66 8.36 -4.05
CA GLN A 27 17.56 9.64 -4.75
C GLN A 27 16.13 9.85 -5.32
N PRO A 28 15.63 11.09 -5.38
CA PRO A 28 14.38 11.41 -6.07
C PRO A 28 14.39 10.94 -7.53
N ASN A 29 13.22 10.59 -8.08
CA ASN A 29 13.01 10.14 -9.46
C ASN A 29 13.75 8.86 -9.89
N ALA A 30 14.38 8.11 -8.98
CA ALA A 30 15.04 6.85 -9.34
C ALA A 30 14.06 5.69 -9.56
N VAL A 31 12.90 5.72 -8.91
CA VAL A 31 11.87 4.68 -9.03
C VAL A 31 10.50 5.34 -8.97
N TRP A 32 9.65 5.02 -9.93
CA TRP A 32 8.27 5.48 -9.95
C TRP A 32 7.35 4.29 -9.70
N HIS A 33 6.42 4.44 -8.76
CA HIS A 33 5.34 3.49 -8.55
C HIS A 33 4.12 3.94 -9.32
N ILE A 34 3.56 3.02 -10.12
CA ILE A 34 2.35 3.23 -10.91
C ILE A 34 1.35 2.18 -10.45
N ASP A 35 0.21 2.61 -9.93
CA ASP A 35 -0.87 1.71 -9.52
C ASP A 35 -2.17 2.06 -10.25
N GLY A 36 -2.88 1.03 -10.69
CA GLY A 36 -4.17 1.15 -11.36
C GLY A 36 -5.31 0.80 -10.43
N HIS A 37 -6.28 1.69 -10.30
CA HIS A 37 -7.55 1.42 -9.62
C HIS A 37 -8.66 1.07 -10.62
N HIS A 38 -9.01 -0.22 -10.67
CA HIS A 38 -9.89 -0.78 -11.69
C HIS A 38 -11.35 -0.96 -11.23
N LYS A 39 -11.74 -0.47 -10.04
CA LYS A 39 -13.11 -0.67 -9.52
C LYS A 39 -14.21 -0.08 -10.40
N LEU A 40 -13.88 0.93 -11.20
CA LEU A 40 -14.81 1.61 -12.10
C LEU A 40 -14.69 1.15 -13.56
N ILE A 41 -13.98 0.06 -13.82
CA ILE A 41 -13.75 -0.43 -15.20
C ILE A 41 -15.06 -0.78 -15.92
N CYS A 42 -16.10 -1.23 -15.20
CA CYS A 42 -17.42 -1.49 -15.77
C CYS A 42 -18.09 -0.23 -16.34
N TRP A 43 -17.65 0.95 -15.92
CA TRP A 43 -18.09 2.26 -16.41
C TRP A 43 -17.08 2.87 -17.40
N GLY A 44 -16.05 2.11 -17.80
CA GLY A 44 -14.98 2.58 -18.66
C GLY A 44 -13.95 3.49 -17.98
N ILE A 45 -13.97 3.60 -16.65
CA ILE A 45 -13.08 4.51 -15.90
C ILE A 45 -12.00 3.70 -15.18
N VAL A 46 -10.74 4.05 -15.42
CA VAL A 46 -9.58 3.52 -14.70
C VAL A 46 -8.75 4.68 -14.18
N ILE A 47 -8.48 4.69 -12.87
CA ILE A 47 -7.70 5.75 -12.23
C ILE A 47 -6.28 5.23 -12.04
N HIS A 48 -5.28 5.92 -12.57
CA HIS A 48 -3.87 5.59 -12.36
C HIS A 48 -3.22 6.62 -11.45
N GLY A 49 -2.53 6.15 -10.41
CA GLY A 49 -1.73 6.98 -9.52
C GLY A 49 -0.25 6.78 -9.77
N PHE A 50 0.53 7.88 -9.74
CA PHE A 50 1.99 7.88 -9.89
C PHE A 50 2.62 8.48 -8.64
N ILE A 51 3.55 7.77 -8.02
CA ILE A 51 4.24 8.22 -6.80
C ILE A 51 5.74 7.96 -6.95
N ASP A 52 6.56 8.96 -6.64
CA ASP A 52 8.02 8.80 -6.57
C ASP A 52 8.42 7.97 -5.34
N GLY A 53 9.21 6.92 -5.56
CA GLY A 53 9.61 5.96 -4.54
C GLY A 53 10.57 6.51 -3.48
N PHE A 54 11.08 7.74 -3.66
CA PHE A 54 11.84 8.45 -2.63
C PHE A 54 10.96 8.96 -1.48
N CYS A 55 9.72 9.35 -1.77
CA CYS A 55 8.79 9.91 -0.80
C CYS A 55 7.98 8.80 -0.09
N CYS A 56 8.64 7.99 0.75
CA CYS A 56 7.97 7.02 1.63
C CYS A 56 7.34 7.69 2.88
N THR A 57 6.64 8.81 2.72
CA THR A 57 5.91 9.47 3.82
C THR A 57 4.55 9.89 3.31
N ILE A 58 3.55 9.06 3.65
CA ILE A 58 2.16 9.52 3.67
C ILE A 58 2.07 10.45 4.89
N CYS A 59 1.87 11.74 4.66
CA CYS A 59 1.50 12.69 5.71
C CYS A 59 0.08 12.41 6.18
#